data_AF-A0A9P8ECT0-F1
#
_entry.id   AF-A0A9P8ECT0-F1
#
_cell.length_a   1.000
_cell.length_b   1.000
_cell.length_c   1.000
_cell.angle_alpha   90.00
_cell.angle_beta   90.00
_cell.angle_gamma   90.00
#
_symmetry.space_group_name_H-M   'P 1'
#
loop_
_entity.id
_entity.type
_entity.pdbx_description
1 polymer ?
#
loop_
_entity_poly.entity_id
_entity_poly.type
_entity_poly.pdbx_seq_one_letter_code
_entity_poly.pdbx_strand_id
1 'polypeptide(L)'
;MSFQPIKNSFRFVNTASRPSSLFTRQFHARSTMAAQVPSSHDISTVAKEENGPVKGSESAQMQSQVGKVQNFESAAQDVLSKMQQDPSSITADDANYLKSREARATGQAQPPKDSVSADAQRLASANEKGTTPKTGPLDPAEQSHLTKERNLEQAVNQVGSKDPSQITQDDANLLHSREQRAHGHTEKGGVAAQAQHIATENSRS
;
A
#
# COMPACT_ATOMS: atom_id res chain seq x y z
N MET A 1 -35.65 36.64 53.61
CA MET A 1 -34.77 35.49 53.30
C MET A 1 -34.51 35.50 51.81
N SER A 2 -33.25 35.72 51.46
CA SER A 2 -32.77 36.19 50.16
C SER A 2 -31.87 35.11 49.58
N PHE A 3 -32.29 34.50 48.46
CA PHE A 3 -31.45 33.56 47.71
C PHE A 3 -30.93 34.26 46.44
N GLN A 4 -29.63 34.53 46.44
CA GLN A 4 -28.88 35.02 45.28
C GLN A 4 -28.43 33.84 44.41
N PRO A 5 -28.57 33.89 43.07
CA PRO A 5 -27.94 32.92 42.20
C PRO A 5 -26.47 33.30 41.94
N ILE A 6 -25.55 32.42 42.35
CA ILE A 6 -24.12 32.52 42.05
C ILE A 6 -23.91 32.23 40.56
N LYS A 7 -23.61 33.28 39.81
CA LYS A 7 -23.11 33.22 38.42
C LYS A 7 -21.67 32.72 38.46
N ASN A 8 -21.42 31.45 38.17
CA ASN A 8 -20.06 30.96 38.02
C ASN A 8 -19.59 31.20 36.57
N SER A 9 -18.86 32.30 36.37
CA SER A 9 -18.12 32.62 35.15
C SER A 9 -16.90 31.71 35.03
N PHE A 10 -17.04 30.59 34.33
CA PHE A 10 -15.87 29.88 33.81
C PHE A 10 -15.39 30.58 32.54
N ARG A 11 -14.43 31.50 32.74
CA ARG A 11 -13.55 31.98 31.66
C ARG A 11 -12.62 30.83 31.28
N PHE A 12 -12.93 30.14 30.19
CA PHE A 12 -11.90 29.37 29.49
C PHE A 12 -11.05 30.34 28.68
N VAL A 13 -9.81 30.46 29.16
CA VAL A 13 -8.70 31.14 28.52
C VAL A 13 -8.44 30.54 27.15
N ASN A 14 -8.34 31.45 26.18
CA ASN A 14 -7.79 31.25 24.85
C ASN A 14 -6.44 30.52 24.92
N THR A 15 -6.34 29.34 24.31
CA THR A 15 -5.06 28.74 23.93
C THR A 15 -5.11 28.40 22.45
N ALA A 16 -4.49 29.27 21.66
CA ALA A 16 -4.06 28.96 20.31
C ALA A 16 -2.98 27.87 20.37
N SER A 17 -3.22 26.71 19.74
CA SER A 17 -2.22 25.70 19.36
C SER A 17 -2.95 24.47 18.84
N ARG A 18 -2.83 23.99 17.60
CA ARG A 18 -1.88 24.22 16.52
C ARG A 18 -2.61 23.87 15.20
N PRO A 19 -2.40 24.60 14.10
CA PRO A 19 -2.66 24.03 12.78
C PRO A 19 -1.74 22.82 12.59
N SER A 20 -2.31 21.71 12.14
CA SER A 20 -1.59 20.56 11.59
C SER A 20 -0.58 21.06 10.57
N SER A 21 0.70 21.07 10.97
CA SER A 21 1.82 21.57 10.17
C SER A 21 2.17 20.58 9.06
N LEU A 22 1.28 20.46 8.07
CA LEU A 22 1.65 20.03 6.72
C LEU A 22 2.38 21.17 5.97
N PHE A 23 2.54 22.33 6.59
CA PHE A 23 3.13 23.54 6.01
C PHE A 23 4.54 23.89 6.53
N THR A 24 5.17 23.02 7.34
CA THR A 24 6.54 23.27 7.86
C THR A 24 7.41 22.03 7.81
N ARG A 25 7.45 21.38 6.64
CA ARG A 25 8.57 20.52 6.27
C ARG A 25 9.31 21.13 5.08
N GLN A 26 9.54 22.43 5.19
CA GLN A 26 10.55 23.15 4.43
C GLN A 26 11.88 22.43 4.69
N PHE A 27 12.38 21.73 3.67
CA PHE A 27 13.73 21.21 3.54
C PHE A 27 14.46 20.92 4.87
N HIS A 28 14.12 19.83 5.55
CA HIS A 28 15.05 19.21 6.50
C HIS A 28 16.08 18.34 5.76
N ALA A 29 16.54 18.82 4.60
CA ALA A 29 17.71 18.31 3.88
C ALA A 29 19.02 18.83 4.51
N ARG A 30 19.02 19.10 5.81
CA ARG A 30 20.20 19.50 6.55
C ARG A 30 20.24 18.78 7.89
N SER A 31 21.25 17.92 7.99
CA SER A 31 21.94 17.51 9.22
C SER A 31 21.64 16.10 9.72
N THR A 32 22.38 15.14 9.15
CA THR A 32 23.33 14.30 9.89
C THR A 32 24.49 13.92 8.94
N MET A 33 25.67 14.56 9.08
CA MET A 33 26.97 14.19 8.46
C MET A 33 26.92 13.70 6.99
N ALA A 34 26.80 14.60 6.01
CA ALA A 34 27.91 15.12 5.21
C ALA A 34 28.62 14.13 4.25
N ALA A 35 27.90 13.64 3.23
CA ALA A 35 28.43 13.84 1.88
C ALA A 35 28.06 15.29 1.52
N GLN A 36 28.87 16.25 1.98
CA GLN A 36 28.75 17.63 1.54
C GLN A 36 28.91 17.59 0.02
N VAL A 37 27.86 17.96 -0.72
CA VAL A 37 27.93 18.01 -2.18
C VAL A 37 29.13 18.89 -2.51
N PRO A 38 30.18 18.35 -3.16
CA PRO A 38 31.41 19.10 -3.35
C PRO A 38 31.08 20.32 -4.21
N SER A 39 31.53 21.50 -3.78
CA SER A 39 31.23 22.72 -4.52
C SER A 39 31.98 22.73 -5.85
N SER A 40 31.49 23.46 -6.84
CA SER A 40 32.19 23.59 -8.13
C SER A 40 33.61 24.14 -7.95
N HIS A 41 33.85 24.94 -6.92
CA HIS A 41 35.16 25.45 -6.54
C HIS A 41 36.07 24.34 -6.04
N ASP A 42 35.60 23.52 -5.09
CA ASP A 42 36.36 22.39 -4.54
C ASP A 42 36.72 21.39 -5.64
N ILE A 43 35.77 21.08 -6.53
CA ILE A 43 36.01 20.16 -7.64
C ILE A 43 37.09 20.71 -8.59
N SER A 44 37.03 22.01 -8.87
CA SER A 44 38.00 22.67 -9.75
C SER A 44 39.40 22.76 -9.12
N THR A 45 39.49 22.88 -7.79
CA THR A 45 40.77 22.90 -7.07
C THR A 45 41.45 21.53 -7.15
N VAL A 46 40.74 20.46 -6.82
CA VAL A 46 41.25 19.09 -6.90
C VAL A 46 41.55 18.68 -8.35
N ALA A 47 40.70 19.08 -9.31
CA ALA A 47 40.97 18.82 -10.71
C ALA A 47 42.26 19.51 -11.20
N LYS A 48 42.60 20.69 -10.68
CA LYS A 48 43.87 21.36 -11.02
C LYS A 48 45.07 20.64 -10.39
N GLU A 49 44.92 20.15 -9.16
CA GLU A 49 45.95 19.35 -8.49
C GLU A 49 46.19 18.00 -9.20
N GLU A 50 45.14 17.40 -9.77
CA GLU A 50 45.20 16.13 -10.50
C GLU A 50 45.56 16.27 -12.00
N ASN A 51 45.84 17.47 -12.51
CA ASN A 51 46.02 17.77 -13.95
C ASN A 51 44.79 17.40 -14.82
N GLY A 52 43.60 17.50 -14.26
CA GLY A 52 42.32 17.30 -14.91
C GLY A 52 41.60 16.02 -14.45
N PRO A 53 40.27 15.95 -14.63
CA PRO A 53 39.49 14.79 -14.22
C PRO A 53 39.78 13.59 -15.13
N VAL A 54 40.41 12.56 -14.57
CA VAL A 54 40.62 11.26 -15.21
C VAL A 54 39.75 10.18 -14.56
N LYS A 55 39.44 9.10 -15.27
CA LYS A 55 38.59 8.01 -14.72
C LYS A 55 39.18 7.47 -13.43
N GLY A 56 38.44 7.56 -12.33
CA GLY A 56 38.85 7.09 -11.00
C GLY A 56 39.48 8.15 -10.09
N SER A 57 39.83 9.31 -10.64
CA SER A 57 40.37 10.46 -9.88
C SER A 57 39.37 11.01 -8.85
N GLU A 58 39.87 11.72 -7.85
CA GLU A 58 39.04 12.33 -6.80
C GLU A 58 38.10 13.38 -7.41
N SER A 59 38.60 14.20 -8.33
CA SER A 59 37.78 15.17 -9.07
C SER A 59 36.66 14.50 -9.90
N ALA A 60 36.93 13.35 -10.52
CA ALA A 60 35.92 12.58 -11.23
C ALA A 60 34.88 11.94 -10.28
N GLN A 61 35.30 11.47 -9.10
CA GLN A 61 34.38 10.95 -8.09
C GLN A 61 33.48 12.06 -7.55
N MET A 62 34.03 13.24 -7.31
CA MET A 62 33.26 14.41 -6.87
C MET A 62 32.23 14.85 -7.93
N GLN A 63 32.62 14.91 -9.20
CA GLN A 63 31.68 15.17 -10.31
C GLN A 63 30.57 14.11 -10.39
N SER A 64 30.94 12.82 -10.27
CA SER A 64 29.97 11.73 -10.25
C SER A 64 28.99 11.86 -9.09
N GLN A 65 29.47 12.26 -7.92
CA GLN A 65 28.65 12.45 -6.73
C GLN A 65 27.64 13.59 -6.92
N VAL A 66 28.06 14.73 -7.50
CA VAL A 66 27.15 15.82 -7.87
C VAL A 66 26.05 15.32 -8.81
N GLY A 67 26.41 14.56 -9.84
CA GLY A 67 25.43 13.99 -10.76
C GLY A 67 24.42 13.05 -10.08
N LYS A 68 24.86 12.22 -9.12
CA LYS A 68 23.95 11.33 -8.37
C LYS A 68 22.97 12.12 -7.52
N VAL A 69 23.44 13.17 -6.86
CA VAL A 69 22.60 14.03 -6.01
C VAL A 69 21.58 14.79 -6.85
N GLN A 70 21.98 15.38 -7.97
CA GLN A 70 21.05 16.06 -8.89
C GLN A 70 19.98 15.12 -9.44
N ASN A 71 20.38 13.92 -9.87
CA ASN A 71 19.43 12.90 -10.33
C ASN A 71 18.43 12.49 -9.24
N PHE A 72 18.86 12.43 -7.98
CA PHE A 72 17.96 12.18 -6.86
C PHE A 72 17.03 13.36 -6.62
N GLU A 73 17.54 14.59 -6.65
CA GLU A 73 16.74 15.79 -6.41
C GLU A 73 15.64 15.96 -7.47
N SER A 74 15.95 15.77 -8.75
CA SER A 74 14.94 15.79 -9.81
C SER A 74 13.88 14.70 -9.62
N ALA A 75 14.30 13.46 -9.34
CA ALA A 75 13.37 12.36 -9.07
C ALA A 75 12.49 12.63 -7.84
N ALA A 76 13.05 13.23 -6.80
CA ALA A 76 12.32 13.59 -5.60
C ALA A 76 11.28 14.66 -5.88
N GLN A 77 11.58 15.67 -6.70
CA GLN A 77 10.63 16.70 -7.11
C GLN A 77 9.46 16.11 -7.91
N ASP A 78 9.75 15.21 -8.86
CA ASP A 78 8.72 14.56 -9.67
C ASP A 78 7.76 13.74 -8.81
N VAL A 79 8.31 12.86 -7.96
CA VAL A 79 7.51 12.00 -7.08
C VAL A 79 6.78 12.82 -6.02
N LEU A 80 7.41 13.85 -5.44
CA LEU A 80 6.77 14.74 -4.48
C LEU A 80 5.61 15.50 -5.12
N SER A 81 5.75 15.95 -6.37
CA SER A 81 4.67 16.62 -7.11
C SER A 81 3.49 15.68 -7.33
N LYS A 82 3.75 14.42 -7.72
CA LYS A 82 2.72 13.39 -7.79
C LYS A 82 2.05 13.14 -6.44
N MET A 83 2.83 13.05 -5.36
CA MET A 83 2.31 12.84 -3.99
C MET A 83 1.40 14.00 -3.55
N GLN A 84 1.68 15.23 -3.96
CA GLN A 84 0.88 16.41 -3.65
C GLN A 84 -0.41 16.49 -4.49
N GLN A 85 -0.33 16.13 -5.76
CA GLN A 85 -1.47 16.21 -6.69
C GLN A 85 -2.44 15.04 -6.53
N ASP A 86 -1.90 13.82 -6.51
CA ASP A 86 -2.66 12.60 -6.36
C ASP A 86 -1.85 11.55 -5.57
N PRO A 87 -1.94 11.55 -4.23
CA PRO A 87 -1.23 10.60 -3.40
C PRO A 87 -1.67 9.14 -3.64
N SER A 88 -2.86 8.91 -4.21
CA SER A 88 -3.37 7.57 -4.52
C SER A 88 -2.76 6.97 -5.79
N SER A 89 -2.18 7.81 -6.64
CA SER A 89 -1.47 7.39 -7.86
C SER A 89 -0.04 6.86 -7.60
N ILE A 90 0.48 7.04 -6.38
CA ILE A 90 1.85 6.64 -6.05
C ILE A 90 1.97 5.12 -6.01
N THR A 91 2.86 4.59 -6.87
CA THR A 91 3.07 3.15 -7.04
C THR A 91 4.32 2.65 -6.32
N ALA A 92 4.44 1.33 -6.18
CA ALA A 92 5.68 0.69 -5.70
C ALA A 92 6.89 1.03 -6.59
N ASP A 93 6.69 1.22 -7.89
CA ASP A 93 7.75 1.57 -8.83
C ASP A 93 8.27 3.00 -8.61
N ASP A 94 7.38 3.98 -8.37
CA ASP A 94 7.77 5.35 -8.03
C ASP A 94 8.62 5.36 -6.74
N ALA A 95 8.19 4.60 -5.72
CA ALA A 95 8.89 4.48 -4.45
C ALA A 95 10.26 3.77 -4.59
N ASN A 96 10.34 2.72 -5.40
CA ASN A 96 11.59 2.00 -5.67
C ASN A 96 12.57 2.84 -6.49
N TYR A 97 12.06 3.57 -7.48
CA TYR A 97 12.85 4.51 -8.28
C TYR A 97 13.51 5.55 -7.40
N LEU A 98 12.73 6.19 -6.52
CA LEU A 98 13.24 7.23 -5.62
C LEU A 98 14.25 6.67 -4.60
N LYS A 99 13.94 5.52 -4.00
CA LYS A 99 14.86 4.80 -3.09
C LYS A 99 16.20 4.49 -3.74
N SER A 100 16.20 4.04 -4.99
CA SER A 100 17.43 3.71 -5.72
C SER A 100 18.30 4.95 -5.95
N ARG A 101 17.69 6.09 -6.26
CA ARG A 101 18.40 7.35 -6.45
C ARG A 101 18.96 7.88 -5.13
N GLU A 102 18.17 7.84 -4.06
CA GLU A 102 18.64 8.23 -2.72
C GLU A 102 19.81 7.37 -2.29
N ALA A 103 19.73 6.06 -2.44
CA ALA A 103 20.82 5.15 -2.07
C ALA A 103 22.12 5.42 -2.83
N ARG A 104 22.04 5.84 -4.10
CA ARG A 104 23.21 6.25 -4.88
C ARG A 104 23.76 7.60 -4.43
N ALA A 105 22.90 8.52 -4.02
CA ALA A 105 23.29 9.84 -3.56
C ALA A 105 23.87 9.82 -2.14
N THR A 106 23.29 9.03 -1.22
CA THR A 106 23.70 8.98 0.20
C THR A 106 24.62 7.82 0.52
N GLY A 107 24.72 6.81 -0.35
CA GLY A 107 25.40 5.55 -0.07
C GLY A 107 24.64 4.64 0.90
N GLN A 108 23.45 5.03 1.34
CA GLN A 108 22.66 4.25 2.31
C GLN A 108 21.64 3.36 1.61
N ALA A 109 21.67 2.06 1.90
CA ALA A 109 20.75 1.09 1.30
C ALA A 109 19.28 1.30 1.72
N GLN A 110 19.07 1.87 2.91
CA GLN A 110 17.75 2.20 3.45
C GLN A 110 17.60 3.72 3.50
N PRO A 111 16.48 4.27 2.99
CA PRO A 111 16.21 5.69 3.11
C PRO A 111 16.00 6.06 4.59
N PRO A 112 16.43 7.25 5.03
CA PRO A 112 16.07 7.78 6.34
C PRO A 112 14.56 7.82 6.52
N LYS A 113 14.07 7.55 7.74
CA LYS A 113 12.62 7.49 8.03
C LYS A 113 11.86 8.77 7.69
N ASP A 114 12.56 9.90 7.73
CA ASP A 114 12.03 11.24 7.46
C ASP A 114 12.30 11.72 6.01
N SER A 115 12.78 10.84 5.12
CA SER A 115 13.05 11.19 3.73
C SER A 115 11.80 11.07 2.84
N VAL A 116 11.81 11.78 1.71
CA VAL A 116 10.75 11.70 0.69
C VAL A 116 10.59 10.27 0.16
N SER A 117 11.68 9.49 0.07
CA SER A 117 11.62 8.09 -0.34
C SER A 117 10.89 7.23 0.68
N ALA A 118 11.09 7.48 1.98
CA ALA A 118 10.35 6.79 3.02
C ALA A 118 8.86 7.15 2.99
N ASP A 119 8.53 8.41 2.72
CA ASP A 119 7.14 8.87 2.57
C ASP A 119 6.48 8.23 1.35
N ALA A 120 7.16 8.22 0.21
CA ALA A 120 6.69 7.57 -1.03
C ALA A 120 6.46 6.06 -0.84
N GLN A 121 7.36 5.37 -0.13
CA GLN A 121 7.19 3.95 0.20
C GLN A 121 5.96 3.68 1.06
N ARG A 122 5.68 4.56 2.03
CA ARG A 122 4.50 4.43 2.89
C ARG A 122 3.21 4.64 2.10
N LEU A 123 3.17 5.64 1.23
CA LEU A 123 2.02 5.90 0.36
C LEU A 123 1.81 4.75 -0.64
N ALA A 124 2.86 4.32 -1.34
CA ALA A 124 2.80 3.17 -2.23
C ALA A 124 2.27 1.93 -1.50
N SER A 125 2.82 1.62 -0.32
CA SER A 125 2.36 0.48 0.48
C SER A 125 0.90 0.61 0.94
N ALA A 126 0.43 1.83 1.19
CA ALA A 126 -0.97 2.09 1.56
C ALA A 126 -1.91 1.93 0.35
N ASN A 127 -1.50 2.39 -0.83
CA ASN A 127 -2.24 2.27 -2.08
C ASN A 127 -2.33 0.79 -2.52
N GLU A 128 -1.20 0.07 -2.47
CA GLU A 128 -1.14 -1.37 -2.76
C GLU A 128 -1.97 -2.21 -1.77
N LYS A 129 -2.09 -1.80 -0.50
CA LYS A 129 -3.00 -2.47 0.46
C LYS A 129 -4.48 -2.32 0.07
N GLY A 130 -4.82 -1.32 -0.75
CA GLY A 130 -6.15 -1.16 -1.33
C GLY A 130 -6.33 -1.86 -2.68
N THR A 131 -5.25 -2.16 -3.42
CA THR A 131 -5.31 -2.63 -4.82
C THR A 131 -4.66 -4.00 -5.09
N THR A 132 -3.96 -4.61 -4.13
CA THR A 132 -3.37 -5.95 -4.34
C THR A 132 -4.34 -7.08 -3.96
N PRO A 133 -4.67 -8.01 -4.88
CA PRO A 133 -5.05 -9.34 -4.47
C PRO A 133 -3.81 -9.96 -3.81
N LYS A 134 -3.94 -10.33 -2.53
CA LYS A 134 -2.86 -10.90 -1.70
C LYS A 134 -2.15 -12.06 -2.41
N THR A 135 -1.01 -11.77 -3.05
CA THR A 135 -0.07 -12.77 -3.60
C THR A 135 1.02 -13.13 -2.58
N GLY A 136 0.64 -13.24 -1.31
CA GLY A 136 1.32 -14.09 -0.32
C GLY A 136 0.53 -15.39 -0.14
N PRO A 137 1.01 -16.38 0.65
CA PRO A 137 0.12 -17.41 1.16
C PRO A 137 -1.05 -16.67 1.82
N LEU A 138 -2.25 -16.76 1.24
CA LEU A 138 -3.44 -16.08 1.78
C LEU A 138 -3.53 -16.41 3.28
N ASP A 139 -4.05 -15.47 4.06
CA ASP A 139 -4.40 -15.74 5.46
C ASP A 139 -5.11 -17.10 5.53
N PRO A 140 -4.75 -18.03 6.45
CA PRO A 140 -5.45 -19.31 6.59
C PRO A 140 -6.99 -19.18 6.58
N ALA A 141 -7.53 -18.08 7.11
CA ALA A 141 -8.96 -17.77 7.04
C ALA A 141 -9.46 -17.53 5.60
N GLU A 142 -8.73 -16.77 4.79
CA GLU A 142 -9.04 -16.49 3.39
C GLU A 142 -8.80 -17.72 2.49
N GLN A 143 -7.73 -18.48 2.71
CA GLN A 143 -7.53 -19.78 2.04
C GLN A 143 -8.71 -20.72 2.29
N SER A 144 -9.17 -20.77 3.55
CA SER A 144 -10.29 -21.63 3.94
C SER A 144 -11.57 -21.20 3.22
N HIS A 145 -11.85 -19.89 3.16
CA HIS A 145 -13.02 -19.36 2.45
C HIS A 145 -13.00 -19.71 0.96
N LEU A 146 -11.89 -19.40 0.27
CA LEU A 146 -11.76 -19.70 -1.16
C LEU A 146 -11.83 -21.19 -1.46
N THR A 147 -11.32 -22.03 -0.55
CA THR A 147 -11.45 -23.48 -0.67
C THR A 147 -12.90 -23.93 -0.51
N LYS A 148 -13.66 -23.33 0.42
CA LYS A 148 -15.09 -23.61 0.60
C LYS A 148 -15.91 -23.19 -0.63
N GLU A 149 -15.63 -22.02 -1.20
CA GLU A 149 -16.28 -21.54 -2.42
C GLU A 149 -15.97 -22.45 -3.62
N ARG A 150 -14.69 -22.79 -3.85
CA ARG A 150 -14.31 -23.73 -4.91
C ARG A 150 -14.99 -25.10 -4.75
N ASN A 151 -15.09 -25.60 -3.52
CA ASN A 151 -15.78 -26.86 -3.22
C ASN A 151 -17.30 -26.79 -3.46
N LEU A 152 -17.90 -25.60 -3.35
CA LEU A 152 -19.30 -25.36 -3.71
C LEU A 152 -19.46 -25.32 -5.23
N GLU A 153 -18.63 -24.55 -5.94
CA GLU A 153 -18.66 -24.47 -7.40
C GLU A 153 -18.47 -25.83 -8.06
N GLN A 154 -17.54 -26.65 -7.56
CA GLN A 154 -17.35 -28.01 -8.06
C GLN A 154 -18.58 -28.88 -7.86
N ALA A 155 -19.25 -28.78 -6.71
CA ALA A 155 -20.50 -29.50 -6.47
C ALA A 155 -21.63 -29.00 -7.37
N VAL A 156 -21.74 -27.67 -7.58
CA VAL A 156 -22.71 -27.07 -8.50
C VAL A 156 -22.49 -27.58 -9.91
N ASN A 157 -21.24 -27.59 -10.39
CA ASN A 157 -20.92 -28.10 -11.72
C ASN A 157 -21.22 -29.61 -11.84
N GLN A 158 -20.91 -30.39 -10.80
CA GLN A 158 -21.18 -31.83 -10.79
C GLN A 158 -22.68 -32.14 -10.86
N VAL A 159 -23.51 -31.42 -10.11
CA VAL A 159 -24.97 -31.61 -10.10
C VAL A 159 -25.62 -30.98 -11.32
N GLY A 160 -25.19 -29.79 -11.73
CA GLY A 160 -25.70 -29.09 -12.91
C GLY A 160 -25.33 -29.75 -14.24
N SER A 161 -24.35 -30.65 -14.26
CA SER A 161 -24.04 -31.49 -15.43
C SER A 161 -24.99 -32.68 -15.57
N LYS A 162 -25.80 -33.01 -14.55
CA LYS A 162 -26.79 -34.07 -14.61
C LYS A 162 -28.09 -33.54 -15.22
N ASP A 163 -28.84 -34.42 -15.89
CA ASP A 163 -30.19 -34.10 -16.29
C ASP A 163 -31.06 -33.82 -15.06
N PRO A 164 -32.00 -32.85 -15.11
CA PRO A 164 -32.85 -32.51 -13.98
C PRO A 164 -33.60 -33.70 -13.38
N SER A 165 -33.99 -34.68 -14.19
CA SER A 165 -34.68 -35.92 -13.75
C SER A 165 -33.77 -36.92 -13.01
N GLN A 166 -32.45 -36.72 -13.07
CA GLN A 166 -31.43 -37.55 -12.42
C GLN A 166 -30.90 -36.91 -11.13
N ILE A 167 -31.36 -35.72 -10.77
CA ILE A 167 -30.97 -35.04 -9.53
C ILE A 167 -31.62 -35.77 -8.36
N THR A 168 -30.78 -36.26 -7.43
CA THR A 168 -31.19 -37.05 -6.27
C THR A 168 -31.19 -36.22 -4.98
N GLN A 169 -31.78 -36.77 -3.91
CA GLN A 169 -31.74 -36.14 -2.59
C GLN A 169 -30.30 -35.97 -2.05
N ASP A 170 -29.40 -36.89 -2.40
CA ASP A 170 -27.99 -36.82 -2.01
C ASP A 170 -27.26 -35.65 -2.68
N ASP A 171 -27.58 -35.37 -3.94
CA ASP A 171 -27.05 -34.20 -4.67
C ASP A 171 -27.51 -32.89 -4.03
N ALA A 172 -28.79 -32.82 -3.66
CA ALA A 172 -29.36 -31.68 -2.96
C ALA A 172 -28.73 -31.47 -1.57
N ASN A 173 -28.52 -32.55 -0.81
CA ASN A 173 -27.84 -32.51 0.49
C ASN A 173 -26.36 -32.10 0.37
N LEU A 174 -25.68 -32.56 -0.68
CA LEU A 174 -24.31 -32.17 -0.98
C LEU A 174 -24.21 -30.66 -1.21
N LEU A 175 -25.05 -30.12 -2.10
CA LEU A 175 -25.07 -28.68 -2.39
C LEU A 175 -25.41 -27.85 -1.15
N HIS A 176 -26.44 -28.25 -0.40
CA HIS A 176 -26.82 -27.58 0.85
C HIS A 176 -25.65 -27.51 1.84
N SER A 177 -24.95 -28.63 2.02
CA SER A 177 -23.80 -28.71 2.92
C SER A 177 -22.60 -27.87 2.46
N ARG A 178 -22.41 -27.68 1.15
CA ARG A 178 -21.32 -26.83 0.62
C ARG A 178 -21.68 -25.36 0.70
N GLU A 179 -22.91 -25.00 0.40
CA GLU A 179 -23.43 -23.64 0.48
C GLU A 179 -23.41 -23.15 1.94
N GLN A 180 -23.88 -23.97 2.87
CA GLN A 180 -23.83 -23.68 4.31
C GLN A 180 -22.39 -23.49 4.83
N ARG A 181 -21.40 -24.19 4.25
CA ARG A 181 -20.00 -24.05 4.63
C ARG A 181 -19.32 -22.82 4.03
N ALA A 182 -19.69 -22.46 2.81
CA ALA A 182 -19.17 -21.28 2.11
C ALA A 182 -19.79 -19.99 2.66
N HIS A 183 -21.13 -19.93 2.73
CA HIS A 183 -21.87 -18.70 3.03
C HIS A 183 -22.45 -18.66 4.45
N GLY A 184 -22.39 -19.76 5.22
CA GLY A 184 -22.96 -19.83 6.57
C GLY A 184 -24.49 -19.92 6.63
N HIS A 185 -25.14 -19.89 5.46
CA HIS A 185 -26.59 -20.03 5.30
C HIS A 185 -26.86 -20.57 3.88
N THR A 186 -28.08 -21.02 3.66
CA THR A 186 -28.58 -21.35 2.32
C THR A 186 -29.47 -20.22 1.84
N GLU A 187 -29.22 -19.71 0.65
CA GLU A 187 -30.00 -18.63 0.08
C GLU A 187 -31.36 -19.16 -0.40
N LYS A 188 -32.43 -18.41 -0.13
CA LYS A 188 -33.76 -18.75 -0.65
C LYS A 188 -33.74 -18.58 -2.17
N GLY A 189 -33.97 -19.67 -2.89
CA GLY A 189 -33.86 -19.70 -4.36
C GLY A 189 -32.44 -19.90 -4.87
N GLY A 190 -31.45 -20.08 -3.98
CA GLY A 190 -30.08 -20.45 -4.32
C GLY A 190 -29.97 -21.87 -4.88
N VAL A 191 -28.75 -22.24 -5.28
CA VAL A 191 -28.47 -23.52 -5.97
C VAL A 191 -28.89 -24.74 -5.16
N ALA A 192 -28.68 -24.76 -3.83
CA ALA A 192 -29.13 -25.88 -3.01
C ALA A 192 -30.65 -25.93 -2.87
N ALA A 193 -31.33 -24.78 -2.75
CA ALA A 193 -32.79 -24.71 -2.67
C ALA A 193 -33.45 -25.23 -3.97
N GLN A 194 -32.88 -24.88 -5.13
CA GLN A 194 -33.33 -25.37 -6.43
C GLN A 194 -33.11 -26.89 -6.56
N ALA A 195 -31.94 -27.39 -6.17
CA ALA A 195 -31.66 -28.82 -6.21
C ALA A 195 -32.58 -29.62 -5.28
N GLN A 196 -32.88 -29.11 -4.08
CA GLN A 196 -33.86 -29.73 -3.16
C GLN A 196 -35.26 -29.80 -3.76
N HIS A 197 -35.70 -28.73 -4.43
CA HIS A 197 -37.00 -28.71 -5.11
C HIS A 197 -37.06 -29.78 -6.21
N ILE A 198 -36.07 -29.81 -7.10
CA ILE A 198 -36.02 -30.78 -8.20
C ILE A 198 -35.94 -32.22 -7.67
N ALA A 199 -35.08 -32.48 -6.69
CA ALA A 199 -34.97 -33.80 -6.06
C ALA A 199 -36.29 -34.26 -5.42
N THR A 200 -37.01 -33.34 -4.77
CA THR A 200 -38.32 -33.62 -4.17
C THR A 200 -39.34 -33.99 -5.23
N GLU A 201 -39.41 -33.25 -6.34
CA GLU A 201 -40.32 -33.54 -7.45
C GLU A 201 -39.99 -34.88 -8.14
N ASN A 202 -38.71 -35.19 -8.33
CA ASN A 202 -38.27 -36.48 -8.86
C ASN A 202 -38.61 -37.64 -7.92
N SER A 203 -38.58 -37.43 -6.61
CA SER A 203 -38.95 -38.47 -5.62
C SER A 203 -40.45 -38.75 -5.52
N ARG A 204 -41.28 -37.83 -6.04
CA ARG A 204 -42.75 -37.92 -6.08
C ARG A 204 -43.28 -38.47 -7.40
N SER A 205 -42.46 -38.44 -8.45
CA SER A 205 -42.76 -38.96 -9.79
C SER A 205 -42.49 -40.46 -9.88
#